data_AF-A0A0K2V195-F1
#
_entry.id   AF-A0A0K2V195-F1
#
_cell.length_a   1.000
_cell.length_b   1.000
_cell.length_c   1.000
_cell.angle_alpha   90.00
_cell.angle_beta   90.00
_cell.angle_gamma   90.00
#
_symmetry.space_group_name_H-M   'P 1'
#
loop_
_entity.id
_entity.type
_entity.pdbx_description
1 polymer ?
#
loop_
_entity_poly.entity_id
_entity_poly.type
_entity_poly.pdbx_seq_one_letter_code
_entity_poly.pdbx_strand_id
1 'polypeptide(L)'
;MKKSNKATYVFQHDGTLAHTSNIVEEWMCCIMNILSKNDRTPQSSDPNPLDYSIWWQIEKKDCKVRQRNIDDLKTYIANVYKVFRMRLEAVIEADGGQIHN
;
A
#
# COMPACT_ATOMS: atom_id res chain seq x y z
N MET A 1 7.96 30.24 -12.64
CA MET A 1 7.16 29.18 -12.01
C MET A 1 8.12 28.21 -11.33
N LYS A 2 8.04 28.06 -9.99
CA LYS A 2 8.85 27.05 -9.28
C LYS A 2 8.32 25.67 -9.68
N LYS A 3 9.16 24.83 -10.31
CA LYS A 3 8.84 23.42 -10.54
C LYS A 3 8.58 22.80 -9.16
N SER A 4 7.35 22.38 -8.91
CA SER A 4 7.02 21.61 -7.72
C SER A 4 7.80 20.30 -7.79
N ASN A 5 8.68 20.04 -6.81
CA ASN A 5 9.34 18.76 -6.58
C ASN A 5 8.29 17.73 -6.13
N LYS A 6 7.33 17.42 -7.00
CA LYS A 6 6.31 16.43 -6.76
C LYS A 6 6.93 15.05 -7.01
N ALA A 7 6.84 14.17 -6.01
CA ALA A 7 7.46 12.85 -6.03
C ALA A 7 7.08 12.06 -7.29
N THR A 8 8.00 11.26 -7.84
CA THR A 8 7.72 10.39 -9.00
C THR A 8 6.61 9.36 -8.74
N TYR A 9 6.27 9.14 -7.47
CA TYR A 9 5.27 8.19 -7.01
C TYR A 9 4.00 8.89 -6.53
N VAL A 10 2.86 8.23 -6.75
CA VAL A 10 1.56 8.62 -6.21
C VAL A 10 1.25 7.74 -5.01
N PHE A 11 0.87 8.36 -3.90
CA PHE A 11 0.38 7.68 -2.72
C PHE A 11 -1.09 7.33 -2.90
N GLN A 12 -1.40 6.04 -2.77
CA GLN A 12 -2.75 5.49 -2.82
C GLN A 12 -3.13 4.97 -1.42
N HIS A 13 -4.35 5.28 -0.99
CA HIS A 13 -4.94 4.80 0.27
C HIS A 13 -6.45 4.58 0.11
N ASP A 14 -7.07 3.95 1.11
CA ASP A 14 -8.51 3.68 1.12
C ASP A 14 -9.37 4.95 1.30
N GLY A 15 -10.68 4.82 1.04
CA GLY A 15 -11.64 5.92 1.19
C GLY A 15 -12.19 6.11 2.61
N THR A 16 -11.51 5.64 3.67
CA THR A 16 -12.06 5.76 5.03
C THR A 16 -12.16 7.22 5.49
N LEU A 17 -13.12 7.51 6.39
CA LEU A 17 -13.44 8.89 6.80
C LEU A 17 -12.26 9.64 7.42
N ALA A 18 -11.39 8.93 8.15
CA ALA A 18 -10.19 9.53 8.74
C ALA A 18 -9.22 10.02 7.65
N HIS A 19 -8.99 9.21 6.61
CA HIS A 19 -8.04 9.50 5.53
C HIS A 19 -8.58 10.52 4.51
N THR A 20 -9.90 10.68 4.43
CA THR A 20 -10.57 11.60 3.48
C THR A 20 -11.02 12.93 4.10
N SER A 21 -10.71 13.14 5.39
CA SER A 21 -10.95 14.41 6.07
C SER A 21 -10.12 15.54 5.42
N ASN A 22 -10.69 16.75 5.37
CA ASN A 22 -10.03 17.88 4.71
C ASN A 22 -8.67 18.20 5.34
N ILE A 23 -8.57 18.09 6.67
CA ILE A 23 -7.31 18.32 7.40
C ILE A 23 -6.21 17.36 6.92
N VAL A 24 -6.53 16.07 6.79
CA VAL A 24 -5.56 15.06 6.36
C VAL A 24 -5.19 15.25 4.89
N GLU A 25 -6.15 15.54 4.02
CA GLU A 25 -5.87 15.75 2.61
C GLU A 25 -5.05 17.00 2.32
N GLU A 26 -5.36 18.12 2.97
CA GLU A 26 -4.59 19.35 2.84
C GLU A 26 -3.14 19.13 3.28
N TRP A 27 -2.95 18.42 4.41
CA TRP A 27 -1.63 18.06 4.90
C TRP A 27 -0.89 17.12 3.93
N MET A 28 -1.55 16.05 3.46
CA MET A 28 -0.94 15.10 2.52
C MET A 28 -0.57 15.74 1.18
N CYS A 29 -1.43 16.61 0.62
CA CYS A 29 -1.16 17.34 -0.62
C CYS A 29 0.08 18.24 -0.51
N CYS A 30 0.43 18.69 0.69
CA CYS A 30 1.64 19.49 0.91
C CYS A 30 2.93 18.65 0.86
N ILE A 31 2.87 17.36 1.17
CA ILE A 31 4.04 16.50 1.35
C ILE A 31 4.22 15.44 0.26
N MET A 32 3.16 15.07 -0.46
CA MET A 32 3.20 14.03 -1.48
C MET A 32 2.13 14.19 -2.56
N ASN A 33 2.31 13.48 -3.67
CA ASN A 33 1.25 13.32 -4.66
C ASN A 33 0.26 12.28 -4.15
N ILE A 34 -0.98 12.69 -3.91
CA ILE A 34 -2.08 11.77 -3.59
C ILE A 34 -3.06 11.72 -4.76
N LEU A 35 -3.73 10.58 -4.92
CA LEU A 35 -4.92 10.50 -5.79
C LEU A 35 -5.99 11.46 -5.27
N SER A 36 -6.66 12.17 -6.18
CA SER A 36 -7.77 13.05 -5.81
C SER A 36 -8.95 12.22 -5.29
N LYS A 37 -9.85 12.82 -4.50
CA LYS A 37 -11.06 12.14 -4.00
C LYS A 37 -11.87 11.47 -5.10
N ASN A 38 -11.92 12.08 -6.29
CA ASN A 38 -12.71 11.59 -7.42
C ASN A 38 -12.02 10.45 -8.17
N ASP A 39 -10.69 10.35 -8.07
CA ASP A 39 -9.92 9.26 -8.67
C ASP A 39 -9.84 8.03 -7.75
N ARG A 40 -10.29 8.17 -6.50
CA ARG A 40 -10.45 7.05 -5.58
C ARG A 40 -11.77 6.35 -5.87
N THR A 41 -11.72 5.04 -6.01
CA THR A 41 -12.91 4.22 -6.11
C THR A 41 -13.66 4.23 -4.76
N PRO A 42 -14.94 4.64 -4.72
CA PRO A 42 -15.70 4.64 -3.48
C PRO A 42 -15.86 3.19 -2.97
N GLN A 43 -15.46 2.94 -1.73
CA GLN A 43 -15.67 1.68 -1.00
C GLN A 43 -15.03 0.40 -1.57
N SER A 44 -14.06 0.46 -2.48
CA SER A 44 -13.37 -0.77 -2.93
C SER A 44 -12.06 -0.98 -2.18
N SER A 45 -11.95 -2.11 -1.46
CA SER A 45 -10.66 -2.67 -1.04
C SER A 45 -9.86 -3.26 -2.21
N ASP A 46 -10.53 -3.58 -3.32
CA ASP A 46 -9.95 -4.29 -4.47
C ASP A 46 -8.73 -3.63 -5.13
N PRO A 47 -8.63 -2.30 -5.28
CA PRO A 47 -7.45 -1.68 -5.87
C PRO A 47 -6.36 -1.37 -4.85
N ASN A 48 -6.60 -1.53 -3.54
CA ASN A 48 -5.58 -1.24 -2.52
C ASN A 48 -4.62 -2.44 -2.37
N PRO A 49 -3.33 -2.32 -2.75
CA PRO A 49 -2.37 -3.42 -2.64
C PRO A 49 -2.16 -3.93 -1.22
N LEU A 50 -2.45 -3.07 -0.24
CA LEU A 50 -2.43 -3.46 1.16
C LEU A 50 -3.54 -4.47 1.45
N ASP A 51 -4.76 -4.26 0.95
CA ASP A 51 -5.92 -5.10 1.26
C ASP A 51 -5.92 -6.41 0.43
N TYR A 52 -5.73 -6.34 -0.90
CA TYR A 52 -5.86 -7.54 -1.74
C TYR A 52 -4.65 -8.50 -1.67
N SER A 53 -3.47 -8.01 -1.24
CA SER A 53 -2.24 -8.80 -1.25
C SER A 53 -1.58 -8.91 0.12
N ILE A 54 -1.16 -7.79 0.73
CA ILE A 54 -0.42 -7.83 1.99
C ILE A 54 -1.29 -8.42 3.12
N TRP A 55 -2.50 -7.88 3.28
CA TRP A 55 -3.42 -8.27 4.34
C TRP A 55 -3.84 -9.73 4.20
N TRP A 56 -4.20 -10.15 2.98
CA TRP A 56 -4.51 -11.55 2.68
C TRP A 56 -3.35 -12.51 3.03
N GLN A 57 -2.10 -12.14 2.74
CA GLN A 57 -0.94 -12.97 3.09
C GLN A 57 -0.74 -13.07 4.61
N ILE A 58 -0.93 -11.96 5.33
CA ILE A 58 -0.83 -11.93 6.79
C ILE A 58 -1.93 -12.80 7.39
N GLU A 59 -3.20 -12.60 7.01
CA GLU A 59 -4.35 -13.37 7.50
C GLU A 59 -4.18 -14.87 7.27
N LYS A 60 -3.74 -15.27 6.07
CA LYS A 60 -3.54 -16.68 5.71
C LYS A 60 -2.58 -17.41 6.65
N LYS A 61 -1.58 -16.71 7.21
CA LYS A 61 -0.61 -17.30 8.14
C LYS A 61 -1.03 -17.13 9.59
N ASP A 62 -1.51 -15.96 9.98
CA ASP A 62 -1.84 -15.67 11.38
C ASP A 62 -3.08 -16.45 11.85
N CYS A 63 -4.03 -16.73 10.96
CA CYS A 63 -5.13 -17.64 11.25
C CYS A 63 -4.70 -19.11 11.42
N LYS A 64 -3.46 -19.47 11.01
CA LYS A 64 -2.95 -20.85 11.07
C LYS A 64 -1.85 -21.05 12.11
N VAL A 65 -1.11 -20.01 12.47
CA VAL A 65 0.04 -20.08 13.36
C VAL A 65 -0.04 -18.94 14.37
N ARG A 66 -0.27 -19.31 15.64
CA ARG A 66 -0.22 -18.35 16.74
C ARG A 66 1.21 -17.81 16.91
N GLN A 67 1.39 -16.50 16.78
CA GLN A 67 2.66 -15.85 17.12
C GLN A 67 2.92 -15.95 18.62
N ARG A 68 4.19 -16.11 19.01
CA ARG A 68 4.55 -16.27 20.43
C ARG A 68 4.58 -14.93 21.16
N ASN A 69 4.93 -13.85 20.46
CA ASN A 69 5.01 -12.50 20.97
C ASN A 69 4.85 -11.46 19.84
N ILE A 70 4.82 -10.18 20.21
CA ILE A 70 4.64 -9.06 19.28
C ILE A 70 5.84 -8.89 18.33
N ASP A 71 7.06 -9.21 18.77
CA ASP A 71 8.25 -9.03 17.95
C ASP A 71 8.31 -10.05 16.81
N ASP A 72 7.92 -11.31 17.08
CA ASP A 72 7.76 -12.33 16.05
C ASP A 72 6.73 -11.89 14.99
N LEU A 73 5.62 -11.28 15.42
CA LEU A 73 4.60 -10.74 14.52
C LEU A 73 5.17 -9.59 13.67
N LYS A 74 5.89 -8.63 14.27
CA LYS A 74 6.53 -7.52 13.54
C LYS A 74 7.53 -8.03 12.50
N THR A 75 8.39 -8.99 12.86
CA THR A 75 9.36 -9.59 11.94
C THR A 75 8.65 -10.31 10.79
N TYR A 76 7.55 -11.00 11.08
CA TYR A 76 6.76 -11.65 10.04
C TYR A 76 6.14 -10.65 9.07
N ILE A 77 5.47 -9.62 9.58
CA ILE A 77 4.87 -8.55 8.76
C ILE A 77 5.93 -7.90 7.89
N ALA A 78 7.10 -7.56 8.45
CA ALA A 78 8.21 -6.97 7.69
C ALA A 78 8.68 -7.87 6.53
N ASN A 79 8.72 -9.19 6.74
CA ASN A 79 9.06 -10.14 5.68
C ASN A 79 7.99 -10.19 4.57
N VAL A 80 6.71 -10.11 4.91
CA VAL A 80 5.62 -10.02 3.91
C VAL A 80 5.79 -8.79 3.03
N TYR A 81 6.04 -7.63 3.63
CA TYR A 81 6.31 -6.39 2.89
C TYR A 81 7.53 -6.52 1.97
N LYS A 82 8.62 -7.13 2.45
CA LYS A 82 9.83 -7.35 1.65
C LYS A 82 9.54 -8.21 0.41
N VAL A 83 8.82 -9.32 0.57
CA VAL A 83 8.47 -10.22 -0.54
C VAL A 83 7.55 -9.52 -1.53
N PHE A 84 6.54 -8.80 -1.05
CA PHE A 84 5.64 -8.04 -1.92
C PHE A 84 6.41 -6.99 -2.74
N ARG A 85 7.31 -6.23 -2.10
CA ARG A 85 8.14 -5.24 -2.77
C ARG A 85 8.99 -5.86 -3.88
N MET A 86 9.65 -6.99 -3.60
CA MET A 86 10.46 -7.69 -4.61
C MET A 86 9.60 -8.12 -5.82
N ARG A 87 8.39 -8.63 -5.59
CA ARG A 87 7.48 -9.01 -6.68
C ARG A 87 7.00 -7.79 -7.48
N LEU A 88 6.67 -6.70 -6.79
CA LEU A 88 6.26 -5.46 -7.45
C LEU A 88 7.39 -4.89 -8.32
N GLU A 89 8.62 -4.85 -7.81
CA GLU A 89 9.80 -4.40 -8.55
C GLU A 89 10.03 -5.27 -9.79
N ALA A 90 9.91 -6.60 -9.68
CA ALA A 90 10.03 -7.50 -10.82
C ALA A 90 8.91 -7.28 -11.87
N VAL A 91 7.67 -7.02 -11.45
CA VAL A 91 6.56 -6.72 -12.38
C VAL A 91 6.80 -5.39 -13.09
N ILE A 92 7.34 -4.38 -12.40
CA ILE A 92 7.72 -3.10 -13.00
C ILE A 92 8.83 -3.30 -14.03
N GLU A 93 9.86 -4.09 -13.71
CA GLU A 93 10.94 -4.41 -14.65
C GLU A 93 10.43 -5.17 -15.89
N ALA A 94 9.40 -6.00 -15.72
CA ALA A 94 8.73 -6.72 -16.79
C ALA A 94 7.67 -5.88 -17.55
N ASP A 95 7.56 -4.57 -17.28
CA ASP A 95 6.54 -3.67 -17.86
C ASP A 95 5.10 -4.20 -17.72
N GLY A 96 4.78 -4.72 -16.52
CA GLY A 96 3.49 -5.36 -16.25
C GLY A 96 3.37 -6.81 -16.75
N GLY A 97 4.44 -7.36 -17.32
CA GLY A 97 4.53 -8.74 -17.78
C GLY A 97 4.52 -9.77 -16.66
N GLN A 98 4.36 -11.04 -17.05
CA GLN A 98 4.35 -12.16 -16.11
C GLN A 98 5.74 -12.38 -15.51
N ILE A 99 5.82 -12.43 -14.18
CA ILE A 99 7.04 -12.75 -13.45
C ILE A 99 7.08 -14.24 -13.06
N HIS A 100 8.24 -14.87 -13.23
CA HIS A 100 8.49 -16.22 -12.73
C HIS A 100 9.14 -16.13 -11.35
N ASN A 101 8.62 -16.89 -10.40
CA ASN A 101 9.18 -17.02 -9.05
C ASN A 101 10.47 -17.85 -9.06
#